data_AF-A0A6G9RTX2-F1
#
_entry.id   AF-A0A6G9RTX2-F1
#
_cell.length_a   1.000
_cell.length_b   1.000
_cell.length_c   1.000
_cell.angle_alpha   90.00
_cell.angle_beta   90.00
_cell.angle_gamma   90.00
#
_symmetry.space_group_name_H-M   'P 1'
#
loop_
_entity.id
_entity.type
_entity.pdbx_description
1 polymer ?
#
loop_
_entity_poly.entity_id
_entity_poly.type
_entity_poly.pdbx_seq_one_letter_code
_entity_poly.pdbx_strand_id
1 'polypeptide(L)'
;MEIDLQKQFKNYLHEDVKFYLDKWCEALYSPESYSNTYREQKLRDKIIELRRKFAKENGLKTVTEVCPKPKDITYSLSHFIEGLIESERSKITEKFKPLAVAKVVSDELLHDKLNKILKKSVRNYSRDSGRLNRDVIFHSRYALIRYLEDFYKEIKHTFGNPADALSPHISELADEIHTTCFTLQFVVNPSEAELLEKVA
;
A
#
# COMPACT_ATOMS: atom_id res chain seq x y z
N MET A 1 -17.18 0.85 41.59
CA MET A 1 -17.01 1.21 40.16
C MET A 1 -16.96 -0.11 39.42
N GLU A 2 -18.06 -0.53 38.79
CA GLU A 2 -18.08 -1.77 38.04
C GLU A 2 -17.23 -1.55 36.78
N ILE A 3 -16.05 -2.15 36.78
CA ILE A 3 -15.10 -2.01 35.68
C ILE A 3 -15.62 -2.90 34.55
N ASP A 4 -16.00 -2.29 33.43
CA ASP A 4 -16.33 -3.03 32.22
C ASP A 4 -15.05 -3.66 31.63
N LEU A 5 -14.77 -4.89 32.04
CA LEU A 5 -13.67 -5.72 31.56
C LEU A 5 -13.68 -5.85 30.03
N GLN A 6 -14.85 -5.79 29.39
CA GLN A 6 -14.95 -5.86 27.93
C GLN A 6 -14.36 -4.61 27.27
N LYS A 7 -14.67 -3.43 27.81
CA LYS A 7 -14.10 -2.17 27.33
C LYS A 7 -12.59 -2.12 27.56
N GLN A 8 -12.12 -2.62 28.72
CA GLN A 8 -10.69 -2.68 29.00
C GLN A 8 -9.94 -3.59 28.03
N PHE A 9 -10.47 -4.78 27.74
CA PHE A 9 -9.82 -5.67 26.78
C PHE A 9 -9.86 -5.14 25.35
N LYS A 10 -10.95 -4.48 24.92
CA LYS A 10 -10.99 -3.80 23.61
C LYS A 10 -9.89 -2.75 23.49
N ASN A 11 -9.70 -1.93 24.53
CA ASN A 11 -8.60 -0.96 24.55
C ASN A 11 -7.24 -1.64 24.55
N TYR A 12 -7.07 -2.70 25.35
CA TYR A 12 -5.84 -3.50 25.38
C TYR A 12 -5.49 -4.07 23.99
N LEU A 13 -6.49 -4.59 23.25
CA LEU A 13 -6.30 -5.04 21.87
C LEU A 13 -5.84 -3.91 20.95
N HIS A 14 -6.48 -2.74 21.03
CA HIS A 14 -6.13 -1.61 20.16
C HIS A 14 -4.71 -1.10 20.43
N GLU A 15 -4.30 -1.03 21.70
CA GLU A 15 -2.95 -0.62 22.07
C GLU A 15 -1.90 -1.68 21.65
N ASP A 16 -2.21 -2.97 21.77
CA ASP A 16 -1.34 -4.05 21.27
C ASP A 16 -1.15 -3.97 19.75
N VAL A 17 -2.23 -3.72 18.99
CA VAL A 17 -2.16 -3.50 17.54
C VAL A 17 -1.30 -2.28 17.20
N LYS A 18 -1.53 -1.14 17.85
CA LYS A 18 -0.75 0.08 17.58
C LYS A 18 0.74 -0.13 17.85
N PHE A 19 1.07 -0.77 18.95
CA PHE A 19 2.46 -0.96 19.36
C PHE A 19 3.20 -2.00 18.51
N TYR A 20 2.49 -3.04 18.04
CA TYR A 20 3.07 -4.14 17.27
C TYR A 20 2.53 -4.25 15.84
N LEU A 21 2.18 -3.12 15.21
CA LEU A 21 1.49 -3.11 13.90
C LEU A 21 2.23 -3.94 12.84
N ASP A 22 3.56 -3.86 12.78
CA ASP A 22 4.37 -4.67 11.85
C ASP A 22 4.14 -6.17 12.03
N LYS A 23 4.18 -6.66 13.27
CA LYS A 23 3.95 -8.08 13.58
C LYS A 23 2.52 -8.52 13.25
N TRP A 24 1.56 -7.63 13.49
CA TRP A 24 0.16 -7.86 13.09
C TRP A 24 0.04 -7.96 11.57
N CYS A 25 0.74 -7.10 10.83
CA CYS A 25 0.78 -7.13 9.38
C CYS A 25 1.42 -8.41 8.84
N GLU A 26 2.60 -8.78 9.34
CA GLU A 26 3.31 -10.01 8.96
C GLU A 26 2.45 -11.26 9.22
N ALA A 27 1.76 -11.31 10.36
CA ALA A 27 0.90 -12.43 10.69
C ALA A 27 -0.31 -12.53 9.75
N LEU A 28 -1.00 -11.40 9.50
CA LEU A 28 -2.29 -11.38 8.80
C LEU A 28 -2.20 -11.30 7.28
N TYR A 29 -1.11 -10.76 6.74
CA TYR A 29 -0.93 -10.49 5.31
C TYR A 29 0.30 -11.20 4.72
N SER A 30 0.83 -12.23 5.41
CA SER A 30 1.80 -13.16 4.83
C SER A 30 1.30 -13.78 3.51
N PRO A 31 2.19 -14.16 2.57
CA PRO A 31 1.80 -14.88 1.36
C PRO A 31 1.01 -16.17 1.65
N GLU A 32 1.32 -16.83 2.77
CA GLU A 32 0.66 -18.04 3.25
C GLU A 32 -0.78 -17.80 3.74
N SER A 33 -1.16 -16.54 3.98
CA SER A 33 -2.50 -16.11 4.40
C SER A 33 -3.35 -15.55 3.27
N TYR A 34 -3.08 -15.94 2.02
CA TYR A 34 -3.80 -15.44 0.84
C TYR A 34 -5.31 -15.70 0.87
N SER A 35 -5.78 -16.73 1.59
CA SER A 35 -7.21 -16.97 1.76
C SER A 35 -7.77 -16.15 2.93
N ASN A 36 -8.89 -15.46 2.68
CA ASN A 36 -9.60 -14.69 3.72
C ASN A 36 -9.96 -15.56 4.94
N THR A 37 -10.31 -16.83 4.71
CA THR A 37 -10.64 -17.78 5.78
C THR A 37 -9.45 -18.02 6.71
N TYR A 38 -8.24 -18.14 6.16
CA TYR A 38 -7.03 -18.35 6.95
C TYR A 38 -6.60 -17.08 7.70
N ARG A 39 -6.71 -15.91 7.06
CA ARG A 39 -6.50 -14.61 7.71
C ARG A 39 -7.45 -14.40 8.89
N GLU A 40 -8.73 -14.71 8.71
CA GLU A 40 -9.73 -14.61 9.78
C GLU A 40 -9.42 -15.58 10.94
N GLN A 41 -8.97 -16.80 10.62
CA GLN A 41 -8.56 -17.76 11.64
C GLN A 41 -7.35 -17.25 12.44
N LYS A 42 -6.30 -16.76 11.77
CA LYS A 42 -5.13 -16.16 12.45
C LYS A 42 -5.51 -14.99 13.36
N LEU A 43 -6.42 -14.12 12.89
CA LEU A 43 -6.93 -13.00 13.69
C LEU A 43 -7.65 -13.50 14.95
N ARG A 44 -8.51 -14.53 14.82
CA ARG A 44 -9.19 -15.15 15.97
C ARG A 44 -8.21 -15.79 16.95
N ASP A 45 -7.21 -16.51 16.45
CA ASP A 45 -6.20 -17.16 17.30
C ASP A 45 -5.41 -16.12 18.10
N LYS A 46 -5.04 -14.99 17.47
CA LYS A 46 -4.35 -13.89 18.14
C LYS A 46 -5.23 -13.22 19.20
N ILE A 47 -6.51 -13.01 18.92
CA ILE A 47 -7.48 -12.52 19.92
C ILE A 47 -7.55 -13.48 21.11
N ILE A 48 -7.60 -14.80 20.88
CA ILE A 48 -7.65 -15.81 21.96
C ILE A 48 -6.38 -15.77 22.81
N GLU A 49 -5.20 -15.65 22.18
CA GLU A 49 -3.91 -15.49 22.88
C GLU A 49 -3.93 -14.26 23.80
N LEU A 50 -4.34 -13.11 23.26
CA LEU A 50 -4.40 -11.85 24.02
C LEU A 50 -5.45 -11.90 25.14
N ARG A 51 -6.58 -12.59 24.94
CA ARG A 51 -7.56 -12.84 26.00
C ARG A 51 -6.96 -13.59 27.17
N ARG A 52 -6.18 -14.65 26.91
CA ARG A 52 -5.50 -15.43 27.95
C ARG A 52 -4.47 -14.59 28.68
N LYS A 53 -3.70 -13.78 27.95
CA LYS A 53 -2.70 -12.87 28.53
C LYS A 53 -3.35 -11.82 29.44
N PHE A 54 -4.38 -11.13 28.96
CA PHE A 54 -5.12 -10.13 29.74
C PHE A 54 -5.77 -10.74 30.99
N ALA A 55 -6.37 -11.94 30.87
CA ALA A 55 -6.95 -12.64 32.02
C ALA A 55 -5.91 -12.88 33.13
N LYS A 56 -4.72 -13.36 32.74
CA LYS A 56 -3.62 -13.63 33.65
C LYS A 56 -3.11 -12.35 34.31
N GLU A 57 -2.93 -11.28 33.55
CA GLU A 57 -2.45 -9.98 34.03
C GLU A 57 -3.42 -9.32 35.02
N ASN A 58 -4.73 -9.61 34.90
CA ASN A 58 -5.77 -9.07 35.77
C ASN A 58 -6.20 -10.04 36.89
N GLY A 59 -5.48 -11.17 37.08
CA GLY A 59 -5.77 -12.13 38.15
C GLY A 59 -7.12 -12.85 38.00
N LEU A 60 -7.67 -12.92 36.78
CA LEU A 60 -8.97 -13.52 36.52
C LEU A 60 -8.86 -15.04 36.44
N LYS A 61 -9.80 -15.75 37.10
CA LYS A 61 -9.83 -17.22 37.12
C LYS A 61 -10.13 -17.84 35.77
N THR A 62 -10.91 -17.15 34.92
CA THR A 62 -11.29 -17.64 33.60
C THR A 62 -11.29 -16.53 32.55
N VAL A 63 -11.10 -16.91 31.28
CA VAL A 63 -11.19 -15.98 30.13
C VAL A 63 -12.63 -15.62 29.74
N THR A 64 -13.62 -16.24 30.39
CA THR A 64 -15.05 -16.07 30.11
C THR A 64 -15.52 -14.68 30.52
N GLU A 65 -15.04 -14.18 31.65
CA GLU A 65 -15.34 -12.85 32.18
C GLU A 65 -14.67 -11.72 31.38
N VAL A 66 -13.71 -12.07 30.51
CA VAL A 66 -12.78 -11.11 29.90
C VAL A 66 -13.31 -10.43 28.65
N CYS A 67 -14.23 -11.02 27.87
CA CYS A 67 -14.66 -10.35 26.62
C CYS A 67 -15.76 -11.02 25.79
N PRO A 68 -16.32 -10.27 24.79
CA PRO A 68 -17.17 -10.80 23.72
C PRO A 68 -16.51 -11.98 23.00
N LYS A 69 -17.31 -12.79 22.30
CA LYS A 69 -16.74 -13.94 21.57
C LYS A 69 -15.77 -13.41 20.52
N PRO A 70 -14.68 -14.13 20.19
CA PRO A 70 -13.70 -13.64 19.22
C PRO A 70 -14.35 -13.22 17.90
N LYS A 71 -15.36 -13.97 17.45
CA LYS A 71 -16.18 -13.66 16.26
C LYS A 71 -16.80 -12.26 16.30
N ASP A 72 -17.25 -11.81 17.46
CA ASP A 72 -17.95 -10.53 17.63
C ASP A 72 -17.00 -9.32 17.54
N ILE A 73 -15.69 -9.53 17.75
CA ILE A 73 -14.65 -8.49 17.74
C ILE A 73 -13.81 -8.55 16.47
N THR A 74 -13.78 -9.71 15.80
CA THR A 74 -12.92 -9.96 14.62
C THR A 74 -13.16 -8.90 13.54
N TYR A 75 -14.42 -8.60 13.21
CA TYR A 75 -14.76 -7.63 12.18
C TYR A 75 -14.29 -6.21 12.52
N SER A 76 -14.61 -5.71 13.72
CA SER A 76 -14.24 -4.36 14.14
C SER A 76 -12.73 -4.19 14.30
N LEU A 77 -12.04 -5.22 14.82
CA LEU A 77 -10.60 -5.22 14.94
C LEU A 77 -9.91 -5.26 13.57
N SER A 78 -10.42 -6.06 12.62
CA SER A 78 -9.90 -6.08 11.25
C SER A 78 -9.98 -4.70 10.61
N HIS A 79 -11.13 -4.01 10.75
CA HIS A 79 -11.30 -2.68 10.19
C HIS A 79 -10.39 -1.64 10.87
N PHE A 80 -10.19 -1.76 12.18
CA PHE A 80 -9.23 -0.92 12.92
C PHE A 80 -7.79 -1.13 12.43
N ILE A 81 -7.37 -2.38 12.24
CA ILE A 81 -6.04 -2.71 11.70
C ILE A 81 -5.87 -2.15 10.29
N GLU A 82 -6.85 -2.32 9.42
CA GLU A 82 -6.84 -1.80 8.04
C GLU A 82 -6.72 -0.27 8.01
N GLY A 83 -7.45 0.43 8.89
CA GLY A 83 -7.34 1.89 9.01
C GLY A 83 -5.97 2.36 9.50
N LEU A 84 -5.34 1.62 10.41
CA LEU A 84 -3.97 1.90 10.86
C LEU A 84 -2.95 1.64 9.76
N ILE A 85 -3.08 0.52 9.02
CA ILE A 85 -2.24 0.21 7.87
C ILE A 85 -2.28 1.34 6.86
N GLU A 86 -3.48 1.77 6.46
CA GLU A 86 -3.66 2.83 5.48
C GLU A 86 -3.07 4.17 5.96
N SER A 87 -3.21 4.48 7.26
CA SER A 87 -2.62 5.68 7.85
C SER A 87 -1.09 5.65 7.83
N GLU A 88 -0.46 4.54 8.23
CA GLU A 88 1.00 4.42 8.21
C GLU A 88 1.54 4.36 6.78
N ARG A 89 0.83 3.66 5.88
CA ARG A 89 1.14 3.61 4.46
C ARG A 89 1.15 5.00 3.82
N SER A 90 0.18 5.85 4.16
CA SER A 90 0.13 7.25 3.74
C SER A 90 1.35 8.03 4.25
N LYS A 91 1.72 7.88 5.53
CA LYS A 91 2.91 8.56 6.11
C LYS A 91 4.20 8.13 5.44
N ILE A 92 4.36 6.83 5.16
CA ILE A 92 5.53 6.31 4.44
C ILE A 92 5.56 6.86 3.02
N THR A 93 4.40 6.89 2.33
CA THR A 93 4.28 7.45 0.98
C THR A 93 4.72 8.90 0.93
N GLU A 94 4.24 9.74 1.85
CA GLU A 94 4.64 11.16 1.93
C GLU A 94 6.15 11.34 2.14
N LYS A 95 6.76 10.51 2.98
CA LYS A 95 8.22 10.55 3.20
C LYS A 95 9.01 10.01 2.02
N PHE A 96 8.50 8.98 1.33
CA PHE A 96 9.15 8.34 0.20
C PHE A 96 9.07 9.18 -1.09
N LYS A 97 7.95 9.89 -1.29
CA LYS A 97 7.67 10.70 -2.48
C LYS A 97 8.81 11.62 -2.92
N PRO A 98 9.40 12.49 -2.07
CA PRO A 98 10.50 13.36 -2.53
C PRO A 98 11.75 12.56 -2.95
N LEU A 99 12.04 11.42 -2.31
CA LEU A 99 13.15 10.55 -2.67
C LEU A 99 12.90 9.87 -4.03
N ALA A 100 11.67 9.38 -4.23
CA ALA A 100 11.24 8.78 -5.49
C ALA A 100 11.33 9.77 -6.66
N VAL A 101 10.81 10.99 -6.48
CA VAL A 101 10.89 12.06 -7.50
C VAL A 101 12.34 12.38 -7.82
N ALA A 102 13.18 12.62 -6.81
CA ALA A 102 14.59 12.93 -7.02
C ALA A 102 15.32 11.80 -7.76
N LYS A 103 15.09 10.54 -7.36
CA LYS A 103 15.67 9.37 -7.99
C LYS A 103 15.27 9.28 -9.47
N VAL A 104 13.98 9.41 -9.77
CA VAL A 104 13.45 9.35 -11.13
C VAL A 104 14.04 10.47 -11.99
N VAL A 105 13.96 11.73 -11.54
CA VAL A 105 14.43 12.91 -12.29
C VAL A 105 15.93 12.83 -12.62
N SER A 106 16.73 12.23 -11.74
CA SER A 106 18.18 12.07 -11.92
C SER A 106 18.57 10.89 -12.81
N ASP A 107 17.65 9.99 -13.17
CA ASP A 107 17.94 8.75 -13.89
C ASP A 107 17.66 8.90 -15.40
N GLU A 108 18.68 9.35 -16.12
CA GLU A 108 18.61 9.54 -17.58
C GLU A 108 18.30 8.24 -18.34
N LEU A 109 18.79 7.08 -17.85
CA LEU A 109 18.54 5.78 -18.48
C LEU A 109 17.08 5.36 -18.33
N LEU A 110 16.48 5.61 -17.17
CA LEU A 110 15.05 5.42 -16.95
C LEU A 110 14.24 6.33 -17.87
N HIS A 111 14.60 7.61 -17.98
CA HIS A 111 13.93 8.56 -18.87
C HIS A 111 13.94 8.07 -20.32
N ASP A 112 15.10 7.66 -20.83
CA ASP A 112 15.25 7.11 -22.18
C ASP A 112 14.41 5.85 -22.39
N LYS A 113 14.38 4.95 -21.40
CA LYS A 113 13.58 3.71 -21.45
C LYS A 113 12.09 4.03 -21.52
N LEU A 114 11.59 4.91 -20.64
CA LEU A 114 10.19 5.32 -20.62
C LEU A 114 9.80 6.01 -21.93
N ASN A 115 10.65 6.91 -22.43
CA ASN A 115 10.44 7.58 -23.72
C ASN A 115 10.41 6.59 -24.90
N LYS A 116 11.27 5.57 -24.92
CA LYS A 116 11.25 4.51 -25.95
C LYS A 116 9.96 3.70 -25.91
N ILE A 117 9.51 3.31 -24.71
CA ILE A 117 8.25 2.59 -24.52
C ILE A 117 7.08 3.43 -25.05
N LEU A 118 7.02 4.71 -24.66
CA LEU A 118 5.96 5.62 -25.09
C LEU A 118 5.97 5.83 -26.61
N LYS A 119 7.12 6.12 -27.22
CA LYS A 119 7.25 6.28 -28.68
C LYS A 119 6.83 5.03 -29.47
N LYS A 120 7.22 3.84 -29.01
CA LYS A 120 6.81 2.58 -29.64
C LYS A 120 5.29 2.39 -29.57
N SER A 121 4.72 2.66 -28.42
CA SER A 121 3.29 2.54 -28.16
C SER A 121 2.47 3.53 -29.00
N VAL A 122 2.92 4.78 -29.17
CA VAL A 122 2.30 5.78 -30.07
C VAL A 122 2.41 5.38 -31.55
N ARG A 123 3.56 4.86 -32.01
CA ARG A 123 3.73 4.41 -33.40
C ARG A 123 2.87 3.20 -33.76
N ASN A 124 2.67 2.29 -32.81
CA ASN A 124 1.78 1.13 -33.01
C ASN A 124 0.31 1.56 -33.02
N TYR A 125 -0.03 2.66 -32.33
CA TYR A 125 -1.38 3.23 -32.32
C TYR A 125 -1.78 3.85 -33.66
N SER A 126 -0.88 4.59 -34.32
CA SER A 126 -1.16 5.26 -35.60
C SER A 126 -1.45 4.29 -36.76
N ARG A 127 -1.38 2.98 -36.53
CA ARG A 127 -1.65 1.93 -37.53
C ARG A 127 -3.00 1.24 -37.39
N ASP A 128 -3.56 1.05 -36.19
CA ASP A 128 -4.56 -0.03 -36.03
C ASP A 128 -5.86 0.24 -35.24
N SER A 129 -6.05 1.28 -34.43
CA SER A 129 -7.40 1.52 -33.84
C SER A 129 -7.53 2.82 -33.06
N GLY A 130 -8.64 3.55 -33.25
CA GLY A 130 -8.98 4.80 -32.59
C GLY A 130 -9.30 4.74 -31.07
N ARG A 131 -8.66 3.85 -30.29
CA ARG A 131 -8.79 3.81 -28.82
C ARG A 131 -7.53 4.37 -28.15
N LEU A 132 -7.38 5.69 -28.21
CA LEU A 132 -6.41 6.47 -27.44
C LEU A 132 -6.75 6.31 -25.94
N ASN A 133 -5.96 5.57 -25.16
CA ASN A 133 -5.44 6.02 -23.87
C ASN A 133 -4.88 4.90 -22.99
N ARG A 134 -5.51 3.72 -22.92
CA ARG A 134 -5.18 2.79 -21.83
C ARG A 134 -3.84 2.07 -22.03
N ASP A 135 -3.60 1.45 -23.17
CA ASP A 135 -2.46 0.52 -23.29
C ASP A 135 -1.11 1.23 -23.42
N VAL A 136 -1.07 2.43 -24.02
CA VAL A 136 0.17 3.21 -24.20
C VAL A 136 0.71 3.71 -22.87
N ILE A 137 -0.17 4.31 -22.05
CA ILE A 137 0.15 4.79 -20.70
C ILE A 137 0.43 3.61 -19.76
N PHE A 138 -0.25 2.47 -19.98
CA PHE A 138 -0.11 1.29 -19.12
C PHE A 138 1.32 0.74 -19.07
N HIS A 139 2.02 0.64 -20.21
CA HIS A 139 3.35 0.01 -20.24
C HIS A 139 4.46 0.88 -19.64
N SER A 140 4.43 2.20 -19.88
CA SER A 140 5.39 3.13 -19.27
C SER A 140 5.15 3.26 -17.77
N ARG A 141 3.88 3.39 -17.37
CA ARG A 141 3.45 3.40 -15.97
C ARG A 141 3.88 2.12 -15.26
N TYR A 142 3.66 0.95 -15.85
CA TYR A 142 4.06 -0.31 -15.25
C TYR A 142 5.58 -0.40 -15.04
N ALA A 143 6.36 0.06 -16.02
CA ALA A 143 7.82 0.11 -15.89
C ALA A 143 8.26 1.05 -14.75
N LEU A 144 7.59 2.20 -14.58
CA LEU A 144 7.84 3.14 -13.49
C LEU A 144 7.44 2.56 -12.13
N ILE A 145 6.29 1.86 -12.04
CA ILE A 145 5.86 1.15 -10.81
C ILE A 145 6.94 0.17 -10.37
N ARG A 146 7.41 -0.70 -11.28
CA ARG A 146 8.46 -1.69 -10.97
C ARG A 146 9.76 -1.03 -10.50
N TYR A 147 10.16 0.05 -11.16
CA TYR A 147 11.33 0.81 -10.77
C TYR A 147 11.21 1.40 -9.36
N LEU A 148 10.06 2.00 -9.04
CA LEU A 148 9.78 2.56 -7.71
C LEU A 148 9.64 1.48 -6.63
N GLU A 149 9.08 0.31 -6.95
CA GLU A 149 9.03 -0.84 -6.04
C GLU A 149 10.44 -1.31 -5.67
N ASP A 150 11.32 -1.45 -6.66
CA ASP A 150 12.69 -1.91 -6.44
C ASP A 150 13.50 -0.86 -5.67
N PHE A 151 13.36 0.42 -6.02
CA PHE A 151 13.98 1.50 -5.24
C PHE A 151 13.47 1.54 -3.80
N TYR A 152 12.15 1.40 -3.58
CA TYR A 152 11.62 1.34 -2.22
C TYR A 152 12.20 0.16 -1.44
N LYS A 153 12.32 -1.04 -2.04
CA LYS A 153 12.94 -2.20 -1.37
C LYS A 153 14.37 -1.92 -0.94
N GLU A 154 15.17 -1.23 -1.77
CA GLU A 154 16.55 -0.88 -1.44
C GLU A 154 16.62 0.03 -0.20
N ILE A 155 15.75 1.03 -0.12
CA ILE A 155 15.77 2.01 0.97
C ILE A 155 14.77 1.72 2.09
N LYS A 156 14.02 0.61 2.03
CA LYS A 156 12.98 0.25 2.99
C LYS A 156 13.46 0.28 4.44
N HIS A 157 14.71 -0.12 4.66
CA HIS A 157 15.36 -0.12 5.98
C HIS A 157 15.45 1.27 6.61
N THR A 158 15.50 2.36 5.81
CA THR A 158 15.53 3.74 6.32
C THR A 158 14.19 4.16 6.95
N PHE A 159 13.13 3.40 6.70
CA PHE A 159 11.81 3.58 7.30
C PHE A 159 11.56 2.66 8.51
N GLY A 160 12.61 2.01 9.04
CA GLY A 160 12.49 1.06 10.14
C GLY A 160 12.19 -0.38 9.70
N ASN A 161 12.32 -0.66 8.39
CA ASN A 161 12.00 -1.95 7.77
C ASN A 161 10.56 -2.44 8.04
N PRO A 162 9.55 -1.62 7.70
CA PRO A 162 8.15 -1.93 8.02
C PRO A 162 7.65 -3.20 7.31
N ALA A 163 6.58 -3.81 7.79
CA ALA A 163 5.97 -4.94 7.09
C ALA A 163 5.57 -4.59 5.64
N ASP A 164 5.58 -5.56 4.73
CA ASP A 164 5.26 -5.30 3.30
C ASP A 164 3.86 -4.70 3.10
N ALA A 165 2.91 -5.03 3.97
CA ALA A 165 1.56 -4.46 3.96
C ALA A 165 1.54 -2.93 4.20
N LEU A 166 2.60 -2.36 4.79
CA LEU A 166 2.77 -0.92 5.02
C LEU A 166 3.53 -0.23 3.87
N SER A 167 3.87 -0.95 2.80
CA SER A 167 4.59 -0.38 1.65
C SER A 167 3.78 0.74 0.99
N PRO A 168 4.44 1.81 0.52
CA PRO A 168 3.77 3.02 0.03
C PRO A 168 2.80 2.78 -1.14
N HIS A 169 1.99 3.79 -1.45
CA HIS A 169 1.10 3.79 -2.62
C HIS A 169 1.87 3.97 -3.92
N ILE A 170 2.70 2.98 -4.29
CA ILE A 170 3.60 3.07 -5.45
C ILE A 170 2.85 3.32 -6.76
N SER A 171 1.67 2.71 -6.98
CA SER A 171 0.90 2.96 -8.21
C SER A 171 0.44 4.41 -8.30
N GLU A 172 -0.08 4.98 -7.22
CA GLU A 172 -0.56 6.38 -7.21
C GLU A 172 0.61 7.35 -7.37
N LEU A 173 1.73 7.06 -6.70
CA LEU A 173 2.96 7.83 -6.84
C LEU A 173 3.53 7.76 -8.26
N ALA A 174 3.49 6.59 -8.90
CA ALA A 174 3.89 6.44 -10.30
C ALA A 174 2.99 7.25 -11.23
N ASP A 175 1.68 7.27 -10.99
CA ASP A 175 0.73 8.06 -11.78
C ASP A 175 1.02 9.57 -11.65
N GLU A 176 1.30 10.04 -10.43
CA GLU A 176 1.67 11.43 -10.17
C GLU A 176 3.01 11.80 -10.86
N ILE A 177 4.06 11.00 -10.65
CA ILE A 177 5.38 11.23 -11.25
C ILE A 177 5.31 11.17 -12.78
N HIS A 178 4.58 10.20 -13.34
CA HIS A 178 4.39 10.09 -14.78
C HIS A 178 3.73 11.36 -15.34
N THR A 179 2.70 11.86 -14.66
CA THR A 179 1.97 13.06 -15.05
C THR A 179 2.85 14.32 -14.98
N THR A 180 3.58 14.50 -13.89
CA THR A 180 4.37 15.72 -13.64
C THR A 180 5.67 15.75 -14.43
N CYS A 181 6.42 14.64 -14.50
CA CYS A 181 7.77 14.61 -15.06
C CYS A 181 7.80 14.28 -16.55
N PHE A 182 6.85 13.48 -17.04
CA PHE A 182 6.92 12.93 -18.40
C PHE A 182 5.87 13.51 -19.34
N THR A 183 4.61 13.70 -18.90
CA THR A 183 3.54 14.20 -19.79
C THR A 183 3.85 15.58 -20.41
N LEU A 184 4.52 16.49 -19.69
CA LEU A 184 4.90 17.82 -20.21
C LEU A 184 5.98 17.76 -21.32
N GLN A 185 6.84 16.73 -21.33
CA GLN A 185 7.88 16.59 -22.36
C GLN A 185 7.32 16.10 -23.71
N PHE A 186 6.10 15.55 -23.74
CA PHE A 186 5.44 15.07 -24.97
C PHE A 186 4.63 16.15 -25.69
N VAL A 187 4.24 17.23 -25.01
CA VAL A 187 3.52 18.37 -25.62
C VAL A 187 4.47 19.23 -26.48
N VAL A 188 5.79 19.06 -26.33
CA VAL A 188 6.82 19.86 -27.02
C VAL A 188 7.52 19.07 -28.13
N ASN A 189 6.75 18.33 -28.94
CA ASN A 189 7.14 18.09 -30.33
C ASN A 189 6.24 19.03 -31.18
N PRO A 190 6.71 20.23 -31.55
CA PRO A 190 5.89 21.20 -32.30
C PRO A 190 5.31 20.61 -33.60
N SER A 191 6.00 19.64 -34.20
CA SER A 191 5.57 18.95 -35.41
C SER A 191 4.47 17.91 -35.21
N GLU A 192 4.16 17.50 -33.98
CA GLU A 192 3.05 16.57 -33.67
C GLU A 192 1.90 17.25 -32.91
N ALA A 193 2.11 18.42 -32.29
CA ALA A 193 1.04 19.22 -31.69
C ALA A 193 0.00 19.68 -32.72
N GLU A 194 0.42 20.00 -33.95
CA GLU A 194 -0.48 20.32 -35.08
C GLU A 194 -1.41 19.15 -35.48
N LEU A 195 -1.07 17.90 -35.13
CA LEU A 195 -1.93 16.74 -35.42
C LEU A 195 -3.08 16.60 -34.42
N LEU A 196 -2.97 17.17 -33.21
CA LEU A 196 -4.04 17.11 -32.20
C LEU A 196 -5.05 18.28 -32.33
N GLU A 197 -4.63 19.44 -32.82
CA GLU A 197 -5.55 20.56 -33.13
C GLU A 197 -6.51 20.25 -34.29
N LYS A 198 -6.17 19.31 -35.18
CA LYS A 198 -7.02 18.94 -36.33
C LYS A 198 -8.07 17.86 -36.03
N VAL A 199 -8.15 17.36 -34.79
CA VAL A 199 -9.09 16.31 -34.38
C VAL A 199 -10.04 16.79 -33.25
N ALA A 200 -9.95 18.06 -32.85
CA ALA A 200 -10.97 18.76 -32.06
C ALA A 200 -11.96 19.47 -33.00
#